data_AF-A6HD56-F1
#
_entry.id   AF-A6HD56-F1
#
_cell.length_a   1.000
_cell.length_b   1.000
_cell.length_c   1.000
_cell.angle_alpha   90.00
_cell.angle_beta   90.00
_cell.angle_gamma   90.00
#
_symmetry.space_group_name_H-M   'P 1'
#
loop_
_entity.id
_entity.type
_entity.pdbx_description
1 polymer ?
#
loop_
_entity_poly.entity_id
_entity_poly.type
_entity_poly.pdbx_seq_one_letter_code
_entity_poly.pdbx_strand_id
1 'polypeptide(L)'
;MLVAALLCALCCGLLAASARAGYSEDRCSWRGSGLTQEPGSVGQLTLDCTEGAIEWLYPAGALRLTLGGSDPGTRPSIVCLRPTRPFAGAQVFAERMAGNLELLLAEGQGLAGGRCMRWGPRERRALFLQATPHRDISRRVAAFQFELHEDQRAEMSPQAQGFGVDGE
;
A
#
# COMPACT_ATOMS: atom_id res chain seq x y z
N MET A 1 30.51 -46.63 -15.94
CA MET A 1 30.68 -45.88 -14.67
C MET A 1 30.94 -44.39 -14.93
N LEU A 2 32.02 -44.02 -15.63
CA LEU A 2 32.38 -42.60 -15.88
C LEU A 2 31.32 -41.81 -16.68
N VAL A 3 30.74 -42.42 -17.72
CA VAL A 3 29.77 -41.78 -18.63
C VAL A 3 28.46 -41.43 -17.90
N ALA A 4 28.00 -42.29 -16.99
CA ALA A 4 26.80 -42.04 -16.19
C ALA A 4 27.00 -40.89 -15.19
N ALA A 5 28.19 -40.78 -14.60
CA ALA A 5 28.52 -39.68 -13.69
C ALA A 5 28.60 -38.32 -14.42
N LEU A 6 29.16 -38.30 -15.63
CA LEU A 6 29.23 -37.10 -16.49
C LEU A 6 27.84 -36.64 -16.93
N LEU A 7 26.97 -37.57 -17.35
CA LEU A 7 25.58 -37.26 -17.71
C LEU A 7 24.79 -36.71 -16.51
N CYS A 8 24.99 -37.28 -15.32
CA CYS A 8 24.33 -36.81 -14.10
C CYS A 8 24.79 -35.38 -13.74
N ALA A 9 26.10 -35.12 -13.78
CA ALA A 9 26.65 -33.79 -13.53
C ALA A 9 26.15 -32.74 -14.54
N LEU A 10 26.05 -33.11 -15.83
CA LEU A 10 25.53 -32.23 -16.88
C LEU A 10 24.05 -31.91 -16.68
N CYS A 11 23.22 -32.90 -16.35
CA CYS A 11 21.81 -32.71 -16.01
C CYS A 11 21.63 -31.82 -14.77
N CYS A 12 22.40 -32.04 -13.71
CA CYS A 12 22.36 -31.21 -12.51
C CYS A 12 22.77 -29.75 -12.80
N GLY A 13 23.80 -29.54 -13.62
CA GLY A 13 24.23 -28.20 -14.05
C GLY A 13 23.16 -27.46 -14.86
N LEU A 14 22.49 -28.15 -15.78
CA LEU A 14 21.41 -27.60 -16.60
C LEU A 14 20.16 -27.24 -15.76
N LEU A 15 19.78 -28.09 -14.80
CA LEU A 15 18.65 -27.82 -13.89
C LEU A 15 18.91 -26.62 -12.97
N ALA A 16 20.15 -26.44 -12.50
CA ALA A 16 20.54 -25.29 -11.69
C ALA A 16 20.53 -23.97 -12.47
N ALA A 17 20.78 -24.01 -13.80
CA ALA A 17 20.70 -22.83 -14.66
C ALA A 17 19.25 -22.39 -14.92
N SER A 18 18.30 -23.33 -15.03
CA SER A 18 16.88 -23.02 -15.23
C SER A 18 16.17 -22.42 -14.02
N ALA A 19 16.75 -22.50 -12.82
CA ALA A 19 16.17 -21.93 -11.60
C ALA A 19 16.27 -20.39 -11.50
N ARG A 20 16.89 -19.72 -12.49
CA ARG A 20 17.00 -18.25 -12.55
C ARG A 20 15.99 -17.59 -13.50
N ALA A 21 14.84 -18.22 -13.73
CA ALA A 21 13.69 -17.49 -14.27
C ALA A 21 13.14 -16.56 -13.17
N GLY A 22 13.80 -15.42 -12.96
CA GLY A 22 13.29 -14.35 -12.13
C GLY A 22 12.04 -13.77 -12.78
N TYR A 23 10.86 -14.28 -12.42
CA TYR A 23 9.65 -13.48 -12.48
C TYR A 23 9.95 -12.21 -11.69
N SER A 24 9.99 -11.07 -12.36
CA SER A 24 10.00 -9.77 -11.70
C SER A 24 8.62 -9.61 -11.06
N GLU A 25 8.39 -10.27 -9.93
CA GLU A 25 7.31 -9.87 -9.04
C GLU A 25 7.67 -8.46 -8.58
N ASP A 26 6.90 -7.48 -9.03
CA ASP A 26 6.95 -6.13 -8.48
C ASP A 26 6.52 -6.22 -7.01
N ARG A 27 7.46 -6.53 -6.11
CA ARG A 27 7.21 -6.79 -4.66
C ARG A 27 6.53 -5.63 -3.94
N CYS A 28 6.49 -4.47 -4.57
CA CYS A 28 5.91 -3.25 -4.05
C CYS A 28 4.49 -2.97 -4.58
N SER A 29 4.00 -3.78 -5.52
CA SER A 29 2.67 -3.63 -6.10
C SER A 29 1.84 -4.88 -5.83
N TRP A 30 0.54 -4.69 -5.66
CA TRP A 30 -0.40 -5.79 -5.48
C TRP A 30 -1.55 -5.69 -6.47
N ARG A 31 -1.87 -6.84 -7.07
CA ARG A 31 -3.04 -7.02 -7.91
C ARG A 31 -3.79 -8.25 -7.46
N GLY A 32 -5.09 -8.12 -7.25
CA GLY A 32 -5.94 -9.24 -6.83
C GLY A 32 -7.41 -9.00 -7.11
N SER A 33 -8.24 -10.01 -6.83
CA SER A 33 -9.68 -9.92 -7.02
C SER A 33 -10.46 -10.05 -5.72
N GLY A 34 -11.54 -9.28 -5.57
CA GLY A 34 -12.47 -9.44 -4.45
C GLY A 34 -13.39 -10.64 -4.56
N LEU A 35 -13.52 -11.26 -5.75
CA LEU A 35 -14.45 -12.39 -5.96
C LEU A 35 -14.05 -13.66 -5.19
N THR A 36 -12.77 -13.79 -4.83
CA THR A 36 -12.26 -14.92 -4.06
C THR A 36 -12.31 -14.67 -2.55
N GLN A 37 -12.76 -13.49 -2.12
CA GLN A 37 -12.79 -13.11 -0.72
C GLN A 37 -14.05 -13.64 -0.03
N GLU A 38 -13.88 -14.16 1.19
CA GLU A 38 -15.02 -14.64 1.98
C GLU A 38 -15.96 -13.49 2.35
N PRO A 39 -17.29 -13.66 2.23
CA PRO A 39 -18.25 -12.64 2.61
C PRO A 39 -18.07 -12.20 4.07
N GLY A 40 -18.00 -10.88 4.30
CA GLY A 40 -17.80 -10.31 5.63
C GLY A 40 -16.37 -10.38 6.16
N SER A 41 -15.42 -10.97 5.42
CA SER A 41 -14.01 -10.95 5.79
C SER A 41 -13.32 -9.63 5.39
N VAL A 42 -12.22 -9.32 6.08
CA VAL A 42 -11.30 -8.24 5.70
C VAL A 42 -9.95 -8.83 5.33
N GLY A 43 -9.62 -8.82 4.04
CA GLY A 43 -8.32 -9.27 3.56
C GLY A 43 -7.20 -8.38 4.09
N GLN A 44 -6.10 -8.96 4.55
CA GLN A 44 -4.94 -8.22 5.04
C GLN A 44 -3.84 -8.25 3.98
N LEU A 45 -3.24 -7.10 3.71
CA LEU A 45 -2.11 -6.94 2.81
C LEU A 45 -1.04 -6.08 3.50
N THR A 46 0.22 -6.48 3.37
CA THR A 46 1.36 -5.69 3.85
C THR A 46 2.32 -5.50 2.69
N LEU A 47 2.72 -4.25 2.43
CA LEU A 47 3.74 -3.90 1.46
C LEU A 47 4.85 -3.16 2.20
N ASP A 48 6.06 -3.72 2.18
CA ASP A 48 7.23 -3.17 2.88
C ASP A 48 7.95 -2.06 2.07
N CYS A 49 7.26 -1.49 1.07
CA CYS A 49 7.81 -0.47 0.18
C CYS A 49 7.28 0.93 0.49
N THR A 50 8.06 1.94 0.10
CA THR A 50 7.70 3.35 0.17
C THR A 50 6.92 3.84 -1.05
N GLU A 51 6.94 3.10 -2.16
CA GLU A 51 6.16 3.44 -3.35
C GLU A 51 5.65 2.15 -3.99
N GLY A 52 4.48 2.20 -4.61
CA GLY A 52 3.93 1.07 -5.34
C GLY A 52 2.52 1.32 -5.86
N ALA A 53 1.88 0.25 -6.33
CA ALA A 53 0.54 0.30 -6.89
C ALA A 53 -0.39 -0.77 -6.33
N ILE A 54 -1.67 -0.42 -6.23
CA ILE A 54 -2.75 -1.34 -5.88
C ILE A 54 -3.70 -1.43 -7.07
N GLU A 55 -4.06 -2.65 -7.46
CA GLU A 55 -5.11 -2.92 -8.44
C GLU A 55 -6.07 -3.99 -7.90
N TRP A 56 -7.24 -3.56 -7.43
CA TRP A 56 -8.27 -4.46 -6.93
C TRP A 56 -9.39 -4.64 -7.95
N LEU A 57 -9.45 -5.83 -8.55
CA LEU A 57 -10.43 -6.22 -9.57
C LEU A 57 -11.69 -6.78 -8.91
N TYR A 58 -12.87 -6.32 -9.36
CA TYR A 58 -14.15 -6.71 -8.76
C TYR A 58 -14.13 -6.57 -7.23
N PRO A 59 -13.94 -5.35 -6.69
CA PRO A 59 -13.89 -5.15 -5.25
C PRO A 59 -15.12 -5.73 -4.55
N ALA A 60 -14.90 -6.50 -3.48
CA ALA A 60 -15.95 -7.07 -2.65
C ALA A 60 -15.45 -7.18 -1.20
N GLY A 61 -16.30 -6.88 -0.21
CA GLY A 61 -15.84 -6.83 1.19
C GLY A 61 -14.89 -5.65 1.46
N ALA A 62 -13.77 -5.91 2.13
CA ALA A 62 -12.77 -4.89 2.42
C ALA A 62 -11.33 -5.45 2.45
N LEU A 63 -10.35 -4.59 2.20
CA LEU A 63 -8.93 -4.87 2.37
C LEU A 63 -8.31 -3.89 3.35
N ARG A 64 -7.45 -4.38 4.24
CA ARG A 64 -6.60 -3.55 5.10
C ARG A 64 -5.16 -3.66 4.62
N LEU A 65 -4.66 -2.58 4.05
CA LEU A 65 -3.33 -2.46 3.46
C LEU A 65 -2.39 -1.74 4.42
N THR A 66 -1.32 -2.40 4.86
CA THR A 66 -0.26 -1.80 5.70
C THR A 66 0.94 -1.43 4.84
N LEU A 67 1.42 -0.19 4.93
CA LEU A 67 2.49 0.37 4.10
C LEU A 67 3.78 0.58 4.89
N GLY A 68 4.92 0.32 4.25
CA GLY A 68 6.25 0.47 4.85
C GLY A 68 6.52 -0.54 5.99
N GLY A 69 5.78 -1.64 5.99
CA GLY A 69 5.88 -2.74 6.94
C GLY A 69 5.05 -2.63 8.21
N SER A 70 5.05 -3.71 8.99
CA SER A 70 4.12 -3.88 10.13
C SER A 70 4.47 -3.04 11.36
N ASP A 71 5.72 -2.58 11.48
CA ASP A 71 6.14 -1.75 12.62
C ASP A 71 5.68 -0.30 12.45
N PRO A 72 4.90 0.26 13.41
CA PRO A 72 4.56 1.67 13.38
C PRO A 72 5.81 2.51 13.69
N GLY A 73 6.34 3.18 12.67
CA GLY A 73 7.56 3.99 12.77
C GLY A 73 7.52 5.05 13.88
N THR A 74 8.70 5.46 14.34
CA THR A 74 8.85 6.46 15.42
C THR A 74 8.70 7.90 14.93
N ARG A 75 8.74 8.11 13.62
CA ARG A 75 8.58 9.41 12.98
C ARG A 75 7.20 9.56 12.35
N PRO A 76 6.68 10.79 12.22
CA PRO A 76 5.49 11.03 11.42
C PRO A 76 5.76 10.65 9.96
N SER A 77 4.71 10.24 9.25
CA SER A 77 4.81 9.84 7.84
C SER A 77 3.68 10.45 7.03
N ILE A 78 3.94 10.70 5.76
CA ILE A 78 2.96 11.19 4.80
C ILE A 78 2.78 10.14 3.72
N VAL A 79 1.53 9.84 3.39
CA VAL A 79 1.19 9.07 2.18
C VAL A 79 0.46 9.95 1.20
N CYS A 80 0.83 9.85 -0.07
CA CYS A 80 0.14 10.45 -1.19
C CYS A 80 -0.41 9.35 -2.10
N LEU A 81 -1.72 9.41 -2.38
CA LEU A 81 -2.41 8.46 -3.23
C LEU A 81 -2.77 9.12 -4.56
N ARG A 82 -2.45 8.46 -5.67
CA ARG A 82 -2.80 8.91 -7.02
C ARG A 82 -3.73 7.88 -7.67
N PRO A 83 -5.05 8.18 -7.80
CA PRO A 83 -5.98 7.23 -8.40
C PRO A 83 -5.68 7.03 -9.89
N THR A 84 -5.71 5.78 -10.35
CA THR A 84 -5.75 5.45 -11.77
C THR A 84 -7.17 5.65 -12.26
N ARG A 85 -7.34 6.33 -13.40
CA ARG A 85 -8.68 6.65 -13.92
C ARG A 85 -9.15 5.61 -14.94
N PRO A 86 -10.43 5.16 -14.87
CA PRO A 86 -11.39 5.45 -13.81
C PRO A 86 -11.06 4.67 -12.52
N PHE A 87 -11.25 5.33 -11.37
CA PHE A 87 -11.22 4.67 -10.06
C PHE A 87 -12.65 4.33 -9.66
N ALA A 88 -12.96 3.05 -9.52
CA ALA A 88 -14.33 2.58 -9.31
C ALA A 88 -14.42 1.34 -8.42
N GLY A 89 -15.58 1.11 -7.81
CA GLY A 89 -15.84 -0.10 -7.03
C GLY A 89 -15.43 -0.03 -5.57
N ALA A 90 -14.74 1.03 -5.12
CA ALA A 90 -14.29 1.12 -3.74
C ALA A 90 -14.15 2.57 -3.23
N GLN A 91 -13.99 2.68 -1.93
CA GLN A 91 -13.51 3.85 -1.21
C GLN A 91 -12.23 3.50 -0.47
N VAL A 92 -11.30 4.45 -0.36
CA VAL A 92 -10.03 4.27 0.35
C VAL A 92 -10.00 5.23 1.52
N PHE A 93 -9.77 4.68 2.71
CA PHE A 93 -9.66 5.41 3.95
C PHE A 93 -8.27 5.23 4.55
N ALA A 94 -7.81 6.21 5.30
CA ALA A 94 -6.68 6.05 6.21
C ALA A 94 -7.16 5.64 7.59
N GLU A 95 -6.50 4.66 8.19
CA GLU A 95 -6.68 4.33 9.60
C GLU A 95 -5.98 5.39 10.46
N ARG A 96 -6.72 5.99 11.39
CA ARG A 96 -6.24 6.95 12.38
C ARG A 96 -6.21 6.32 13.77
N MET A 97 -5.63 7.02 14.73
CA MET A 97 -5.68 6.62 16.13
C MET A 97 -7.10 6.28 16.60
N ALA A 98 -7.19 5.31 17.51
CA ALA A 98 -8.44 4.73 18.02
C ALA A 98 -9.33 4.06 16.96
N GLY A 99 -8.81 3.76 15.77
CA GLY A 99 -9.54 3.04 14.71
C GLY A 99 -10.46 3.92 13.86
N ASN A 100 -10.36 5.24 13.98
CA ASN A 100 -11.12 6.17 13.13
C ASN A 100 -10.65 6.07 11.67
N LEU A 101 -11.56 6.30 10.72
CA LEU A 101 -11.29 6.22 9.29
C LEU A 101 -11.44 7.59 8.61
N GLU A 102 -10.41 8.04 7.90
CA GLU A 102 -10.41 9.30 7.14
C GLU A 102 -10.45 9.03 5.63
N LEU A 103 -11.47 9.52 4.92
CA LEU A 103 -11.66 9.26 3.49
C LEU A 103 -10.59 9.96 2.63
N LEU A 104 -9.88 9.18 1.80
CA LEU A 104 -8.88 9.66 0.86
C LEU A 104 -9.34 9.62 -0.60
N LEU A 105 -9.94 8.51 -1.03
CA LEU A 105 -10.41 8.33 -2.41
C LEU A 105 -11.82 7.73 -2.41
N ALA A 106 -12.68 8.18 -3.31
CA ALA A 106 -13.98 7.57 -3.55
C ALA A 106 -14.30 7.53 -5.05
N GLU A 107 -15.11 6.55 -5.45
CA GLU A 107 -15.66 6.47 -6.80
C GLU A 107 -16.38 7.76 -7.19
N GLY A 108 -16.19 8.20 -8.44
CA GLY A 108 -16.82 9.41 -8.99
C GLY A 108 -16.25 10.74 -8.50
N GLN A 109 -15.37 10.75 -7.48
CA GLN A 109 -14.68 11.97 -7.09
C GLN A 109 -13.54 12.27 -8.08
N GLY A 110 -13.67 13.38 -8.80
CA GLY A 110 -12.68 13.89 -9.76
C GLY A 110 -11.44 14.47 -9.09
N LEU A 111 -10.76 13.71 -8.23
CA LEU A 111 -9.52 14.14 -7.59
C LEU A 111 -8.38 14.08 -8.59
N ALA A 112 -8.28 15.13 -9.41
CA ALA A 112 -7.39 15.15 -10.55
C ALA A 112 -5.89 15.07 -10.20
N GLY A 113 -5.53 15.45 -8.97
CA GLY A 113 -4.15 15.53 -8.48
C GLY A 113 -3.77 14.52 -7.39
N GLY A 114 -4.60 13.51 -7.11
CA GLY A 114 -4.38 12.62 -5.97
C GLY A 114 -4.69 13.30 -4.62
N ARG A 115 -4.46 12.58 -3.51
CA ARG A 115 -4.69 13.07 -2.14
C ARG A 115 -3.59 12.59 -1.21
N CYS A 116 -3.05 13.52 -0.41
CA CYS A 116 -2.08 13.21 0.62
C CYS A 116 -2.66 13.37 2.02
N MET A 117 -2.09 12.64 2.97
CA MET A 117 -2.46 12.68 4.38
C MET A 117 -1.25 12.37 5.25
N ARG A 118 -1.29 12.78 6.53
CA ARG A 118 -0.20 12.60 7.49
C ARG A 118 -0.61 11.74 8.68
N TRP A 119 0.21 10.73 8.97
CA TRP A 119 0.20 9.97 10.21
C TRP A 119 1.19 10.56 11.21
N GLY A 120 0.79 10.65 12.47
CA GLY A 120 1.68 10.98 13.58
C GLY A 120 2.68 9.86 13.91
N PRO A 121 3.63 10.12 14.82
CA PRO A 121 4.52 9.10 15.36
C PRO A 121 3.72 7.93 15.93
N ARG A 122 4.16 6.69 15.66
CA ARG A 122 3.53 5.44 16.13
C ARG A 122 2.08 5.21 15.65
N GLU A 123 1.52 6.08 14.80
CA GLU A 123 0.28 5.76 14.10
C GLU A 123 0.52 4.62 13.09
N ARG A 124 -0.45 3.73 12.95
CA ARG A 124 -0.36 2.64 11.97
C ARG A 124 -0.50 3.21 10.56
N ARG A 125 0.48 2.94 9.71
CA ARG A 125 0.49 3.31 8.29
C ARG A 125 -0.41 2.36 7.50
N ALA A 126 -1.72 2.38 7.81
CA ALA A 126 -2.69 1.45 7.27
C ALA A 126 -3.79 2.19 6.50
N LEU A 127 -4.10 1.68 5.32
CA LEU A 127 -5.23 2.07 4.50
C LEU A 127 -6.32 1.00 4.59
N PHE A 128 -7.57 1.42 4.65
CA PHE A 128 -8.73 0.56 4.57
C PHE A 128 -9.45 0.80 3.25
N LEU A 129 -9.49 -0.21 2.39
CA LEU A 129 -10.18 -0.19 1.12
C LEU A 129 -11.50 -0.91 1.30
N GLN A 130 -12.61 -0.18 1.15
CA GLN A 130 -13.95 -0.75 1.30
C GLN A 130 -14.63 -0.81 -0.05
N ALA A 131 -15.11 -1.99 -0.44
CA ALA A 131 -15.90 -2.14 -1.65
C ALA A 131 -17.22 -1.36 -1.54
N THR A 132 -17.58 -0.66 -2.60
CA THR A 132 -18.89 -0.02 -2.72
C THR A 132 -19.90 -1.08 -3.19
N PRO A 133 -21.08 -1.21 -2.54
CA PRO A 133 -22.07 -2.18 -3.00
C PRO A 133 -22.65 -1.80 -4.36
N HIS A 134 -22.62 -2.74 -5.31
CA HIS A 134 -23.27 -2.60 -6.61
C HIS A 134 -24.26 -3.75 -6.84
N ARG A 135 -25.30 -3.49 -7.64
CA ARG A 135 -26.35 -4.48 -7.96
C ARG A 135 -26.02 -5.34 -9.18
N ASP A 136 -25.04 -4.93 -9.97
CA ASP A 136 -24.60 -5.61 -11.18
C ASP A 136 -23.27 -6.35 -10.96
N ILE A 137 -22.94 -7.25 -11.89
CA ILE A 137 -21.66 -7.98 -11.91
C ILE A 137 -20.61 -7.29 -12.81
N SER A 138 -20.84 -6.02 -13.14
CA SER A 138 -19.98 -5.28 -14.07
C SER A 138 -18.58 -5.15 -13.50
N ARG A 139 -17.57 -5.29 -14.37
CA ARG A 139 -16.17 -5.15 -13.99
C ARG A 139 -15.92 -3.73 -13.47
N ARG A 140 -15.41 -3.66 -12.23
CA ARG A 140 -14.89 -2.44 -11.60
C ARG A 140 -13.47 -2.67 -11.12
N VAL A 141 -12.69 -1.60 -11.12
CA VAL A 141 -11.28 -1.65 -10.74
C VAL A 141 -11.00 -0.47 -9.82
N ALA A 142 -10.63 -0.78 -8.59
CA ALA A 142 -10.11 0.21 -7.65
C ALA A 142 -8.59 0.18 -7.74
N ALA A 143 -8.02 1.12 -8.50
CA ALA A 143 -6.58 1.19 -8.74
C ALA A 143 -5.98 2.54 -8.38
N PHE A 144 -4.85 2.54 -7.67
CA PHE A 144 -4.12 3.75 -7.31
C PHE A 144 -2.64 3.46 -7.09
N GLN A 145 -1.81 4.48 -7.27
CA GLN A 145 -0.42 4.50 -6.84
C GLN A 145 -0.33 5.11 -5.45
N PHE A 146 0.64 4.68 -4.65
CA PHE A 146 0.95 5.27 -3.35
C PHE A 146 2.43 5.65 -3.29
N GLU A 147 2.70 6.76 -2.61
CA GLU A 147 4.05 7.23 -2.26
C GLU A 147 4.04 7.58 -0.75
N LEU A 148 4.86 6.90 0.03
CA LEU A 148 5.01 7.02 1.48
C LEU A 148 6.41 7.55 1.79
N HIS A 149 6.49 8.61 2.59
CA HIS A 149 7.75 9.16 3.06
C HIS A 149 7.64 9.61 4.52
N GLU A 150 8.78 9.62 5.22
CA GLU A 150 8.87 10.22 6.54
C GLU A 150 8.73 11.74 6.44
N ASP A 151 8.00 12.35 7.37
CA ASP A 151 7.86 13.79 7.43
C ASP A 151 8.98 14.41 8.27
N GLN A 152 10.06 14.80 7.58
CA GLN A 152 11.22 15.45 8.19
C GLN A 152 10.91 16.87 8.70
N ARG A 153 9.80 17.51 8.30
CA ARG A 153 9.45 18.86 8.79
C ARG A 153 9.09 18.87 10.28
N ALA A 154 8.77 17.71 10.85
CA ALA A 154 8.53 17.58 12.28
C ALA A 154 9.78 17.81 13.14
N GLU A 155 10.98 17.56 12.60
CA GLU A 155 12.25 17.76 13.33
C GLU A 155 12.67 19.25 13.32
N MET A 156 12.16 20.08 12.40
CA MET A 156 12.54 21.50 12.24
C MET A 156 11.75 22.47 13.15
N SER A 157 10.94 21.98 14.08
CA SER A 157 10.34 22.83 15.14
C SER A 157 10.93 22.56 16.52
N PRO A 158 12.13 23.10 16.81
CA PRO A 158 12.50 23.53 18.14
C PRO A 158 12.61 25.07 18.21
N GLN A 159 12.01 25.65 19.26
CA GLN A 159 12.20 27.01 19.79
C GLN A 159 11.55 28.19 19.06
N ALA A 160 10.24 28.38 19.32
CA ALA A 160 9.72 29.71 19.61
C ALA A 160 9.72 29.90 21.15
N GLN A 161 10.90 30.02 21.76
CA GLN A 161 11.01 30.54 23.12
C GLN A 161 10.98 32.06 23.03
N GLY A 162 9.89 32.64 23.53
CA GLY A 162 9.70 34.08 23.58
C GLY A 162 10.82 34.75 24.37
N PHE A 163 11.52 35.68 23.72
CA PHE A 163 12.23 36.73 24.41
C PHE A 163 11.21 37.80 24.82
N GLY A 164 10.72 37.68 26.06
CA GLY A 164 10.05 38.77 26.75
C GLY A 164 11.07 39.85 27.06
N VAL A 165 10.76 41.07 26.62
CA VAL A 165 11.51 42.29 26.84
C VAL A 165 11.41 42.66 28.32
N ASP A 166 12.55 42.74 29.01
CA ASP A 166 12.63 43.48 30.28
C ASP A 166 12.80 44.97 29.96
N GLY A 167 11.91 45.76 30.55
CA GLY A 167 11.86 47.21 30.40
C GLY A 167 12.86 47.93 31.31
N GLU A 168 13.19 49.14 30.89
CA GLU A 168 13.76 50.22 31.71
C GLU A 168 13.05 51.53 31.36
#